data_AF-A0A8I0FB77-F1
#
_entry.id   AF-A0A8I0FB77-F1
#
_cell.length_a   1.000
_cell.length_b   1.000
_cell.length_c   1.000
_cell.angle_alpha   90.00
_cell.angle_beta   90.00
_cell.angle_gamma   90.00
#
_symmetry.space_group_name_H-M   'P 1'
#
loop_
_entity.id
_entity.type
_entity.pdbx_description
1 polymer ?
#
loop_
_entity_poly.entity_id
_entity_poly.type
_entity_poly.pdbx_seq_one_letter_code
_entity_poly.pdbx_strand_id
1 'polypeptide(L)'
;VPPEPTCFDDVLHRWSKHVIGKQVEATRDHLKLAEELIKVQQAKKDAEAREEAIKLEIATSMQDAEMMISQGKAICTYKAQSSTRIDTKVLKEKEPELFEKYSSTSSTRVFRIATKFKESLI
;
A
#
# COMPACT_ATOMS: atom_id res chain seq x y z
N VAL A 1 24.74 15.49 -16.60
CA VAL A 1 23.46 14.72 -16.64
C VAL A 1 23.31 14.06 -15.28
N PRO A 2 22.15 14.12 -14.61
CA PRO A 2 21.94 13.40 -13.36
C PRO A 2 22.18 11.89 -13.56
N PRO A 3 22.65 11.14 -12.53
CA PRO A 3 22.90 9.71 -12.65
C PRO A 3 21.61 8.95 -13.00
N GLU A 4 21.71 7.76 -13.56
CA GLU A 4 20.52 6.93 -13.81
C GLU A 4 19.79 6.60 -12.49
N PRO A 5 18.44 6.53 -12.48
CA PRO A 5 17.69 6.09 -11.31
C PRO A 5 18.12 4.68 -10.89
N THR A 6 18.34 4.50 -9.59
CA THR A 6 18.72 3.19 -9.01
C THR A 6 17.61 2.58 -8.17
N CYS A 7 16.61 3.39 -7.79
CA CYS A 7 15.42 2.93 -7.08
C CYS A 7 14.16 3.60 -7.62
N PHE A 8 13.00 3.10 -7.19
CA PHE A 8 11.71 3.66 -7.61
C PHE A 8 11.48 5.08 -7.07
N ASP A 9 12.02 5.38 -5.88
CA ASP A 9 11.91 6.71 -5.28
C ASP A 9 12.64 7.79 -6.12
N ASP A 10 13.77 7.45 -6.75
CA ASP A 10 14.47 8.32 -7.70
C ASP A 10 13.54 8.71 -8.87
N VAL A 11 12.74 7.76 -9.36
CA VAL A 11 11.77 7.97 -10.46
C VAL A 11 10.65 8.91 -10.02
N LEU A 12 10.11 8.72 -8.80
CA LEU A 12 9.05 9.55 -8.25
C LEU A 12 9.51 11.00 -8.02
N HIS A 13 10.73 11.20 -7.55
CA HIS A 13 11.30 12.53 -7.37
C HIS A 13 11.62 13.21 -8.71
N ARG A 14 12.30 12.50 -9.61
CA ARG A 14 12.75 13.04 -10.90
C ARG A 14 11.59 13.38 -11.85
N TRP A 15 10.56 12.54 -11.88
CA TRP A 15 9.39 12.70 -12.74
C TRP A 15 8.09 12.70 -11.92
N SER A 16 8.07 13.58 -10.91
CA SER A 16 6.95 13.77 -9.97
C SER A 16 5.66 14.30 -10.63
N LYS A 17 5.76 14.91 -11.81
CA LYS A 17 4.61 15.40 -12.60
C LYS A 17 4.56 14.68 -13.94
N HIS A 18 3.34 14.38 -14.39
CA HIS A 18 3.11 13.88 -15.75
C HIS A 18 2.96 15.06 -16.72
N VAL A 19 3.20 14.80 -18.01
CA VAL A 19 2.84 15.74 -19.09
C VAL A 19 1.49 15.30 -19.65
N ILE A 20 0.51 16.20 -19.65
CA ILE A 20 -0.86 15.90 -20.12
C ILE A 20 -0.80 15.43 -21.58
N GLY A 21 -1.49 14.32 -21.87
CA GLY A 21 -1.55 13.73 -23.21
C GLY A 21 -0.29 13.00 -23.68
N LYS A 22 0.83 13.07 -22.95
CA LYS A 22 2.07 12.34 -23.32
C LYS A 22 1.89 10.85 -23.08
N GLN A 23 2.10 10.07 -24.13
CA GLN A 23 2.03 8.60 -24.12
C GLN A 23 3.35 8.01 -24.62
N VAL A 24 3.63 6.77 -24.23
CA VAL A 24 4.77 5.98 -24.71
C VAL A 24 4.22 4.61 -25.10
N GLU A 25 4.61 4.12 -26.27
CA GLU A 25 4.21 2.79 -26.74
C GLU A 25 4.95 1.71 -25.94
N ALA A 26 4.23 0.67 -25.54
CA ALA A 26 4.81 -0.44 -24.81
C ALA A 26 5.69 -1.28 -25.76
N THR A 27 6.86 -1.69 -25.28
CA THR A 27 7.74 -2.63 -25.98
C THR A 27 7.47 -4.03 -25.44
N ARG A 28 7.93 -5.08 -26.15
CA ARG A 28 7.82 -6.47 -25.66
C ARG A 28 8.40 -6.65 -24.25
N ASP A 29 9.46 -5.93 -23.90
CA ASP A 29 10.05 -6.03 -22.56
C ASP A 29 9.20 -5.31 -21.50
N HIS A 30 8.54 -4.19 -21.84
CA HIS A 30 7.54 -3.59 -20.96
C HIS A 30 6.38 -4.56 -20.67
N LEU A 31 5.93 -5.34 -21.67
CA LEU A 31 4.86 -6.33 -21.48
C LEU A 31 5.29 -7.46 -20.54
N LYS A 32 6.50 -8.00 -20.70
CA LYS A 32 7.06 -9.02 -19.80
C LYS A 32 7.13 -8.53 -18.35
N LEU A 33 7.63 -7.31 -18.13
CA LEU A 33 7.69 -6.70 -16.81
C LEU A 33 6.30 -6.48 -16.21
N ALA A 34 5.31 -6.11 -17.02
CA ALA A 34 3.93 -5.95 -16.58
C ALA A 34 3.33 -7.29 -16.12
N GLU A 35 3.54 -8.37 -16.89
CA GLU A 35 3.10 -9.72 -16.50
C GLU A 35 3.77 -10.21 -15.20
N GLU A 36 5.07 -10.00 -15.07
CA GLU A 36 5.82 -10.34 -13.85
C GLU A 36 5.27 -9.57 -12.65
N LEU A 37 5.05 -8.27 -12.79
CA LEU A 37 4.50 -7.44 -11.73
C LEU A 37 3.11 -7.92 -11.29
N ILE A 38 2.25 -8.32 -12.22
CA ILE A 38 0.93 -8.88 -11.89
C ILE A 38 1.08 -10.17 -11.07
N LYS A 39 1.99 -11.06 -11.45
CA LYS A 39 2.26 -12.31 -10.70
C LYS A 39 2.76 -12.02 -9.29
N VAL A 40 3.71 -11.09 -9.14
CA VAL A 40 4.23 -10.68 -7.83
C VAL A 40 3.14 -10.06 -6.96
N GLN A 41 2.31 -9.18 -7.53
CA GLN A 41 1.18 -8.58 -6.81
C GLN A 41 0.15 -9.61 -6.38
N GLN A 42 -0.11 -10.64 -7.18
CA GLN A 42 -1.01 -11.72 -6.80
C GLN A 42 -0.41 -12.57 -5.68
N ALA A 43 0.85 -12.99 -5.81
CA ALA A 43 1.56 -13.73 -4.76
C ALA A 43 1.58 -12.98 -3.42
N LYS A 44 1.74 -11.64 -3.46
CA LYS A 44 1.64 -10.79 -2.27
C LYS A 44 0.26 -10.85 -1.63
N LYS A 45 -0.82 -10.73 -2.41
CA LYS A 45 -2.20 -10.83 -1.90
C LYS A 45 -2.48 -12.20 -1.29
N ASP A 46 -2.01 -13.26 -1.93
CA ASP A 46 -2.18 -14.63 -1.45
C ASP A 46 -1.42 -14.84 -0.12
N ALA A 47 -0.21 -14.28 0.00
CA ALA A 47 0.56 -14.31 1.24
C ALA A 47 -0.12 -13.49 2.36
N GLU A 48 -0.64 -12.30 2.06
CA GLU A 48 -1.41 -11.48 3.01
C GLU A 48 -2.68 -12.23 3.47
N ALA A 49 -3.41 -12.87 2.57
CA ALA A 49 -4.57 -13.68 2.92
C ALA A 49 -4.20 -14.88 3.81
N ARG A 50 -3.05 -15.52 3.54
CA ARG A 50 -2.54 -16.61 4.38
C ARG A 50 -2.12 -16.13 5.76
N GLU A 51 -1.47 -14.97 5.84
CA GLU A 51 -1.09 -14.34 7.12
C GLU A 51 -2.33 -14.08 7.98
N GLU A 52 -3.37 -13.47 7.42
CA GLU A 52 -4.63 -13.19 8.13
C GLU A 52 -5.35 -14.47 8.57
N ALA A 53 -5.33 -15.54 7.77
CA ALA A 53 -5.89 -16.83 8.16
C ALA A 53 -5.15 -17.44 9.38
N ILE A 54 -3.81 -17.36 9.40
CA ILE A 54 -3.01 -17.83 10.54
C ILE A 54 -3.28 -16.97 11.79
N LYS A 55 -3.33 -15.64 11.64
CA LYS A 55 -3.67 -14.74 12.76
C LYS A 55 -5.05 -15.05 13.32
N LEU A 56 -6.04 -15.31 12.46
CA LEU A 56 -7.39 -15.68 12.87
C LEU A 56 -7.39 -16.94 13.74
N GLU A 57 -6.69 -18.00 13.33
CA GLU A 57 -6.57 -19.24 14.11
C GLU A 57 -5.94 -18.97 15.49
N ILE A 58 -4.83 -18.23 15.53
CA ILE A 58 -4.12 -17.90 16.79
C ILE A 58 -4.98 -17.03 17.70
N ALA A 59 -5.53 -15.93 17.18
CA ALA A 59 -6.32 -14.98 17.96
C ALA A 59 -7.64 -15.59 18.46
N THR A 60 -8.26 -16.48 17.69
CA THR A 60 -9.44 -17.24 18.12
C THR A 60 -9.12 -18.14 19.33
N SER A 61 -7.94 -18.76 19.33
CA SER A 61 -7.45 -19.56 20.46
C SER A 61 -7.13 -18.69 21.68
N MET A 62 -6.61 -17.46 21.48
CA MET A 62 -6.29 -16.54 22.57
C MET A 62 -7.53 -15.92 23.24
N GLN A 63 -8.62 -15.72 22.51
CA GLN A 63 -9.81 -15.03 23.01
C GLN A 63 -9.46 -13.66 23.64
N ASP A 64 -9.72 -13.48 24.94
CA ASP A 64 -9.44 -12.27 25.71
C ASP A 64 -8.06 -12.28 26.39
N ALA A 65 -7.25 -13.32 26.17
CA ALA A 65 -5.90 -13.39 26.69
C ALA A 65 -4.98 -12.35 26.03
N GLU A 66 -4.25 -11.60 26.86
CA GLU A 66 -3.32 -10.58 26.35
C GLU A 66 -2.06 -11.16 25.68
N MET A 67 -1.72 -12.43 25.93
CA MET A 67 -0.51 -13.06 25.41
C MET A 67 -0.57 -14.59 25.39
N MET A 68 0.17 -15.20 24.46
CA MET A 68 0.42 -16.64 24.41
C MET A 68 1.88 -16.92 24.81
N ILE A 69 2.11 -17.91 25.69
CA ILE A 69 3.43 -18.20 26.27
C ILE A 69 3.85 -19.64 25.92
N SER A 70 5.13 -19.81 25.59
CA SER A 70 5.81 -21.11 25.48
C SER A 70 7.12 -21.08 26.26
N GLN A 71 7.35 -22.06 27.13
CA GLN A 71 8.57 -22.17 27.96
C GLN A 71 8.91 -20.87 28.74
N GLY A 72 7.88 -20.22 29.30
CA GLY A 72 8.04 -18.96 30.05
C GLY A 72 8.34 -17.73 29.19
N LYS A 73 8.32 -17.84 27.85
CA LYS A 73 8.52 -16.72 26.92
C LYS A 73 7.24 -16.44 26.14
N ALA A 74 6.92 -15.16 25.97
CA ALA A 74 5.83 -14.72 25.10
C ALA A 74 6.15 -15.07 23.65
N ILE A 75 5.23 -15.73 22.94
CA ILE A 75 5.34 -15.98 21.50
C ILE A 75 4.51 -14.99 20.69
N CYS A 76 3.44 -14.45 21.27
CA CYS A 76 2.67 -13.33 20.72
C CYS A 76 1.89 -12.60 21.83
N THR A 77 1.48 -11.36 21.54
CA THR A 77 0.61 -10.55 22.39
C THR A 77 -0.56 -10.04 21.58
N TYR A 78 -1.75 -10.00 22.16
CA TYR A 78 -2.93 -9.44 21.54
C TYR A 78 -3.67 -8.55 22.55
N LYS A 79 -3.33 -7.25 22.53
CA LYS A 79 -3.82 -6.27 23.50
C LYS A 79 -4.70 -5.24 22.82
N ALA A 80 -5.75 -4.81 23.51
CA ALA A 80 -6.54 -3.67 23.07
C ALA A 80 -5.65 -2.41 23.04
N GLN A 81 -5.69 -1.67 21.93
CA GLN A 81 -5.02 -0.40 21.78
C GLN A 81 -6.05 0.68 21.46
N SER A 82 -6.04 1.78 22.21
CA SER A 82 -6.85 2.97 21.91
C SER A 82 -6.02 4.01 21.16
N SER A 83 -6.63 4.67 20.18
CA SER A 83 -6.05 5.79 19.43
C SER A 83 -7.09 6.88 19.33
N THR A 84 -6.71 8.11 19.68
CA THR A 84 -7.56 9.29 19.48
C THR A 84 -7.11 9.98 18.20
N ARG A 85 -8.02 10.16 17.24
CA ARG A 85 -7.78 10.87 15.98
C ARG A 85 -8.82 11.97 15.83
N ILE A 86 -8.42 13.06 15.18
CA ILE A 86 -9.34 14.12 14.80
C ILE A 86 -10.27 13.57 13.70
N ASP A 87 -11.57 13.68 13.89
CA ASP A 87 -12.53 13.40 12.82
C ASP A 87 -12.52 14.56 11.83
N THR A 88 -11.81 14.36 10.73
CA THR A 88 -11.62 15.38 9.70
C THR A 88 -12.91 15.73 8.96
N LYS A 89 -13.90 14.82 8.91
CA LYS A 89 -15.19 15.09 8.29
C LYS A 89 -16.03 16.00 9.18
N VAL A 90 -16.13 15.65 10.46
CA VAL A 90 -16.84 16.47 11.45
C VAL A 90 -16.16 17.83 11.60
N LEU A 91 -14.83 17.88 11.58
CA LEU A 91 -14.09 19.15 11.60
C LEU A 91 -14.42 20.01 10.38
N LYS A 92 -14.43 19.42 9.18
CA LYS A 92 -14.79 20.14 7.95
C LYS A 92 -16.23 20.65 7.95
N GLU A 93 -17.15 19.89 8.56
CA GLU A 93 -18.58 20.27 8.65
C GLU A 93 -18.82 21.35 9.70
N LYS A 94 -18.24 21.22 10.89
CA LYS A 94 -18.50 22.12 12.04
C LYS A 94 -17.59 23.34 12.09
N GLU A 95 -16.34 23.19 11.67
CA GLU A 95 -15.30 24.22 11.73
C GLU A 95 -14.55 24.32 10.39
N PRO A 96 -15.26 24.68 9.28
CA PRO A 96 -14.68 24.69 7.94
C PRO A 96 -13.48 25.65 7.82
N GLU A 97 -13.52 26.80 8.49
CA GLU A 97 -12.40 27.75 8.52
C GLU A 97 -11.14 27.14 9.12
N LEU A 98 -11.28 26.36 10.19
CA LEU A 98 -10.17 25.67 10.83
C LEU A 98 -9.65 24.55 9.95
N PHE A 99 -10.53 23.79 9.31
CA PHE A 99 -10.16 22.77 8.35
C PHE A 99 -9.36 23.36 7.19
N GLU A 100 -9.81 24.46 6.59
CA GLU A 100 -9.10 25.12 5.49
C GLU A 100 -7.75 25.68 5.92
N LYS A 101 -7.68 26.33 7.10
CA LYS A 101 -6.44 26.91 7.63
C LYS A 101 -5.34 25.89 7.90
N TYR A 102 -5.70 24.68 8.31
CA TYR A 102 -4.75 23.65 8.72
C TYR A 102 -4.64 22.45 7.76
N SER A 103 -5.37 22.48 6.64
CA SER A 103 -5.23 21.49 5.58
C SER A 103 -4.14 21.89 4.59
N SER A 104 -3.31 20.93 4.19
CA SER A 104 -2.40 21.09 3.06
C SER A 104 -2.75 20.08 1.97
N THR A 105 -2.73 20.52 0.72
CA THR A 105 -2.91 19.64 -0.45
C THR A 105 -1.55 19.39 -1.07
N SER A 106 -1.14 18.13 -1.12
CA SER A 106 0.03 17.68 -1.87
C SER A 106 -0.40 16.75 -2.99
N SER A 107 0.35 16.77 -4.09
CA SER A 107 0.11 15.90 -5.25
C SER A 107 1.27 14.93 -5.40
N THR A 108 0.98 13.64 -5.49
CA THR A 108 1.98 12.59 -5.74
C THR A 108 1.59 11.83 -7.00
N ARG A 109 2.57 11.55 -7.87
CA ARG A 109 2.37 10.67 -9.02
C ARG A 109 2.36 9.22 -8.55
N VAL A 110 1.34 8.47 -8.97
CA VAL A 110 1.14 7.09 -8.57
C VAL A 110 1.32 6.16 -9.76
N PHE A 111 1.97 5.03 -9.54
CA PHE A 111 2.07 3.95 -10.51
C PHE A 111 0.98 2.92 -10.25
N ARG A 112 0.25 2.53 -11.30
CA ARG A 112 -0.79 1.49 -11.25
C ARG A 112 -0.72 0.66 -12.53
N ILE A 113 -0.84 -0.64 -12.38
CA ILE A 113 -0.98 -1.57 -13.50
C ILE A 113 -2.47 -1.83 -13.77
N ALA A 114 -2.84 -2.03 -15.03
CA ALA A 114 -4.21 -2.37 -15.40
C ALA A 114 -4.54 -3.80 -14.94
N THR A 115 -5.59 -3.97 -14.14
CA THR A 115 -6.00 -5.26 -13.58
C THR A 115 -6.51 -6.26 -14.60
N LYS A 116 -6.82 -5.82 -15.83
CA LYS A 116 -7.30 -6.64 -16.95
C LYS A 116 -6.27 -6.81 -18.07
N PHE A 117 -5.00 -6.45 -17.84
CA PHE A 117 -3.97 -6.65 -18.83
C PHE A 117 -3.81 -8.16 -19.12
N LYS A 118 -4.20 -8.56 -20.33
CA LYS A 118 -4.05 -9.91 -20.88
C LYS A 118 -3.61 -9.77 -22.33
N GLU A 119 -2.33 -9.55 -22.53
CA GLU A 119 -1.75 -9.61 -23.86
C GLU A 119 -1.05 -10.97 -23.96
N SER A 120 -1.66 -11.92 -24.68
CA SER A 120 -0.99 -13.18 -24.97
C SER A 120 0.20 -12.89 -25.87
N LEU A 121 1.41 -13.02 -25.32
CA LEU A 121 2.62 -13.13 -26.13
C LEU A 121 2.51 -14.41 -26.97
N ILE A 122 2.07 -14.26 -28.22
CA ILE A 122 2.33 -15.25 -29.28
C ILE A 122 3.80 -15.10 -29.70
#